data_AF-A0A419GMN8-F1
#
_entry.id   AF-A0A419GMN8-F1
#
_cell.length_a   1.000
_cell.length_b   1.000
_cell.length_c   1.000
_cell.angle_alpha   90.00
_cell.angle_beta   90.00
_cell.angle_gamma   90.00
#
_symmetry.space_group_name_H-M   'P 1'
#
loop_
_entity.id
_entity.type
_entity.pdbx_description
1 polymer ?
#
loop_
_entity_poly.entity_id
_entity_poly.type
_entity_poly.pdbx_seq_one_letter_code
_entity_poly.pdbx_strand_id
1 'polypeptide(L)'
;MGLKEYKSKRKFEKTPEPKPELRPEGDALIFVIHKHAARNLHYDLRLELDGVLKSWAVPKGPSLDPSLKRLAMMVEDHPFDYKDFEGVIPEGNYGAGSVIIWDRGFYHHPSAKGKEENEKFLREGLKKGDLKFVLKGEKLQGEFALVRMRRDEKSWLLMKKKDQYANESSILKENRSVLSGKTLEEVAEAGQGKSPKKKLDRIRQREALESEDLKDAPVKPAPHNIKPMLATLVKEPFDDPEWIFELKWDGYRAIAEMRERDVSLYSRNHISLNRKYPPVAEALQKLSLEAVLDGEIVVVDEQGHPNFQMLQDYQKTKRGHLVYYVFDLLYFKGHDLTGLPLLRRKEILRKILPSHASRIKFSDHVLKDGVLFFRVVSEKGLEGIIAKHAQSLYQTGKRSRQWLKVKTRLTQKGVIAGFTEPGGGRKYFGSLVLGVFEANELVYIGHSGGGFGAKALRTIYEKLYPLIRKECPFKTEPETNAPVTWVKPEIVCELTFAGWTGDGIMRQPVFSRLREDKTAHEVVREKPSSHHSLP
;
A
#
# COMPACT_ATOMS: atom_id res chain seq x y z
N MET A 1 40.82 -25.71 5.20
CA MET A 1 41.19 -24.26 5.22
C MET A 1 39.98 -23.31 5.15
N GLY A 2 38.81 -23.75 4.65
CA GLY A 2 37.70 -22.84 4.27
C GLY A 2 37.12 -21.91 5.34
N LEU A 3 36.93 -22.37 6.58
CA LEU A 3 36.23 -21.57 7.62
C LEU A 3 37.13 -20.63 8.44
N LYS A 4 38.44 -20.54 8.13
CA LYS A 4 39.38 -19.68 8.89
C LYS A 4 38.99 -18.20 8.80
N GLU A 5 38.68 -17.72 7.60
CA GLU A 5 38.27 -16.32 7.39
C GLU A 5 36.91 -16.05 8.04
N TYR A 6 35.95 -16.99 7.96
CA TYR A 6 34.66 -16.89 8.65
C TYR A 6 34.84 -16.69 10.15
N LYS A 7 35.63 -17.57 10.81
CA LYS A 7 35.93 -17.49 12.24
C LYS A 7 36.56 -16.15 12.61
N SER A 8 37.45 -15.60 11.77
CA SER A 8 38.14 -14.33 12.06
C SER A 8 37.22 -13.11 12.05
N LYS A 9 36.11 -13.17 11.30
CA LYS A 9 35.17 -12.04 11.13
C LYS A 9 34.04 -12.00 12.17
N ARG A 10 33.87 -13.03 13.02
CA ARG A 10 32.75 -13.14 13.97
C ARG A 10 33.22 -13.21 15.42
N LYS A 11 32.38 -12.69 16.32
CA LYS A 11 32.50 -12.84 17.77
C LYS A 11 31.32 -13.66 18.29
N PHE A 12 31.44 -14.98 18.34
CA PHE A 12 30.34 -15.93 18.61
C PHE A 12 29.67 -15.78 19.98
N GLU A 13 30.30 -15.09 20.94
CA GLU A 13 29.67 -14.69 22.21
C GLU A 13 28.66 -13.55 22.04
N LYS A 14 28.70 -12.85 20.89
CA LYS A 14 27.93 -11.63 20.60
C LYS A 14 27.15 -11.70 19.29
N THR A 15 27.07 -12.87 18.67
CA THR A 15 26.27 -13.12 17.46
C THR A 15 25.52 -14.44 17.62
N PRO A 16 24.26 -14.53 17.16
CA PRO A 16 23.51 -15.79 17.13
C PRO A 16 23.93 -16.71 15.97
N GLU A 17 24.92 -16.32 15.17
CA GLU A 17 25.43 -17.12 14.05
C GLU A 17 26.13 -18.41 14.52
N PRO A 18 26.05 -19.51 13.73
CA PRO A 18 26.62 -20.80 14.10
C PRO A 18 28.14 -20.79 14.13
N LYS A 19 28.71 -21.66 14.97
CA LYS A 19 30.14 -21.90 15.12
C LYS A 19 30.73 -22.56 13.87
N PRO A 20 32.05 -22.43 13.63
CA PRO A 20 32.69 -22.99 12.44
C PRO A 20 32.87 -24.51 12.56
N GLU A 21 31.85 -25.26 12.15
CA GLU A 21 31.85 -26.73 12.06
C GLU A 21 31.64 -27.20 10.61
N LEU A 22 32.25 -28.34 10.27
CA LEU A 22 32.10 -29.03 8.99
C LEU A 22 31.08 -30.16 9.13
N ARG A 23 30.35 -30.44 8.06
CA ARG A 23 29.33 -31.49 8.01
C ARG A 23 29.93 -32.91 7.83
N PRO A 24 29.29 -33.98 8.33
CA PRO A 24 29.41 -35.35 7.81
C PRO A 24 28.75 -35.52 6.42
N GLU A 25 29.24 -36.43 5.57
CA GLU A 25 28.74 -36.60 4.19
C GLU A 25 27.23 -36.91 4.11
N GLY A 26 26.51 -36.26 3.18
CA GLY A 26 25.12 -36.56 2.83
C GLY A 26 24.94 -36.94 1.35
N ASP A 27 23.74 -37.39 0.97
CA ASP A 27 23.47 -37.96 -0.36
C ASP A 27 23.22 -36.93 -1.48
N ALA A 28 22.77 -35.72 -1.14
CA ALA A 28 22.50 -34.65 -2.11
C ALA A 28 23.01 -33.30 -1.61
N LEU A 29 23.59 -32.51 -2.53
CA LEU A 29 24.09 -31.18 -2.21
C LEU A 29 22.95 -30.18 -2.07
N ILE A 30 23.03 -29.33 -1.05
CA ILE A 30 22.01 -28.33 -0.76
C ILE A 30 22.46 -26.92 -1.15
N PHE A 31 21.48 -26.08 -1.47
CA PHE A 31 21.70 -24.65 -1.58
C PHE A 31 20.75 -23.90 -0.65
N VAL A 32 21.16 -22.69 -0.32
CA VAL A 32 20.34 -21.73 0.41
C VAL A 32 20.60 -20.35 -0.14
N ILE A 33 19.54 -19.54 -0.25
CA ILE A 33 19.63 -18.13 -0.57
C ILE A 33 19.13 -17.36 0.63
N HIS A 34 20.00 -16.59 1.26
CA HIS A 34 19.58 -15.69 2.32
C HIS A 34 19.27 -14.32 1.75
N LYS A 35 18.11 -13.75 2.07
CA LYS A 35 17.87 -12.32 1.86
C LYS A 35 18.39 -11.60 3.11
N HIS A 36 19.25 -10.61 2.92
CA HIS A 36 20.01 -10.00 4.01
C HIS A 36 19.95 -8.47 3.94
N ALA A 37 19.31 -7.85 4.93
CA ALA A 37 19.30 -6.39 5.14
C ALA A 37 20.50 -5.94 5.99
N ALA A 38 21.71 -6.03 5.43
CA ALA A 38 22.94 -5.55 6.06
C ALA A 38 23.12 -4.02 5.86
N ARG A 39 24.31 -3.52 5.48
CA ARG A 39 24.46 -2.12 5.06
C ARG A 39 23.63 -1.81 3.81
N ASN A 40 23.54 -2.76 2.90
CA ASN A 40 22.66 -2.76 1.74
C ASN A 40 21.89 -4.08 1.72
N LEU A 41 20.72 -4.09 1.10
CA LEU A 41 20.07 -5.35 0.78
C LEU A 41 20.88 -6.10 -0.26
N HIS A 42 21.02 -7.39 -0.03
CA HIS A 42 21.56 -8.34 -1.00
C HIS A 42 20.97 -9.72 -0.74
N TYR A 43 21.21 -10.62 -1.68
CA TYR A 43 20.85 -12.02 -1.58
C TYR A 43 22.14 -12.84 -1.57
N ASP A 44 22.42 -13.53 -0.47
CA ASP A 44 23.56 -14.43 -0.38
C ASP A 44 23.19 -15.77 -0.99
N LEU A 45 23.64 -16.05 -2.21
CA LEU A 45 23.59 -17.37 -2.83
C LEU A 45 24.67 -18.25 -2.21
N ARG A 46 24.28 -19.37 -1.62
CA ARG A 46 25.18 -20.29 -0.94
C ARG A 46 24.98 -21.70 -1.45
N LEU A 47 26.07 -22.29 -1.95
CA LEU A 47 26.10 -23.64 -2.50
C LEU A 47 26.97 -24.52 -1.60
N GLU A 48 26.42 -25.62 -1.08
CA GLU A 48 27.20 -26.60 -0.33
C GLU A 48 28.21 -27.31 -1.23
N LEU A 49 29.49 -27.22 -0.91
CA LEU A 49 30.54 -28.01 -1.55
C LEU A 49 31.71 -28.22 -0.59
N ASP A 50 32.21 -29.45 -0.49
CA ASP A 50 33.30 -29.85 0.41
C ASP A 50 33.02 -29.53 1.89
N GLY A 51 31.77 -29.77 2.34
CA GLY A 51 31.35 -29.61 3.74
C GLY A 51 31.17 -28.17 4.23
N VAL A 52 31.24 -27.18 3.34
CA VAL A 52 31.02 -25.76 3.61
C VAL A 52 30.07 -25.13 2.60
N LEU A 53 29.56 -23.93 2.91
CA LEU A 53 28.74 -23.13 2.01
C LEU A 53 29.59 -22.12 1.24
N LYS A 54 29.87 -22.42 -0.04
CA LYS A 54 30.48 -21.48 -0.99
C LYS A 54 29.50 -20.36 -1.26
N SER A 55 29.91 -19.10 -1.02
CA SER A 55 28.97 -18.00 -0.85
C SER A 55 29.24 -16.81 -1.78
N TRP A 56 28.16 -16.26 -2.35
CA TRP A 56 28.19 -15.04 -3.16
C TRP A 56 27.08 -14.08 -2.74
N ALA A 57 27.45 -12.83 -2.46
CA ALA A 57 26.49 -11.74 -2.28
C ALA A 57 26.02 -11.22 -3.65
N VAL A 58 24.72 -11.29 -3.90
CA VAL A 58 24.06 -10.85 -5.14
C VAL A 58 23.20 -9.62 -4.83
N PRO A 59 23.69 -8.37 -5.02
CA PRO A 59 22.99 -7.17 -4.56
C PRO A 59 21.59 -6.99 -5.15
N LYS A 60 21.45 -7.23 -6.46
CA LYS A 60 20.17 -7.14 -7.18
C LYS A 60 19.37 -8.45 -7.19
N GLY A 61 19.77 -9.43 -6.36
CA GLY A 61 19.15 -10.74 -6.29
C GLY A 61 19.27 -11.59 -7.57
N PRO A 62 18.85 -12.87 -7.50
CA PRO A 62 18.71 -13.73 -8.67
C PRO A 62 17.62 -13.21 -9.63
N SER A 63 17.62 -13.69 -10.88
CA SER A 63 16.59 -13.39 -11.87
C SER A 63 16.19 -14.67 -12.61
N LEU A 64 14.92 -14.75 -13.03
CA LEU A 64 14.44 -15.78 -13.94
C LEU A 64 14.58 -15.37 -15.41
N ASP A 65 14.97 -14.13 -15.69
CA ASP A 65 15.16 -13.61 -17.04
C ASP A 65 16.57 -13.97 -17.54
N PRO A 66 16.71 -14.81 -18.60
CA PRO A 66 18.00 -15.18 -19.15
C PRO A 66 18.79 -14.03 -19.78
N SER A 67 18.15 -12.90 -20.08
CA SER A 67 18.80 -11.70 -20.63
C SER A 67 19.57 -10.92 -19.56
N LEU A 68 19.21 -11.07 -18.28
CA LEU A 68 19.77 -10.32 -17.17
C LEU A 68 20.99 -11.03 -16.56
N LYS A 69 22.11 -10.29 -16.49
CA LYS A 69 23.33 -10.73 -15.80
C LYS A 69 23.40 -10.04 -14.44
N ARG A 70 23.46 -10.82 -13.35
CA ARG A 70 23.48 -10.31 -11.98
C ARG A 70 24.90 -10.38 -11.42
N LEU A 71 25.43 -9.26 -10.94
CA LEU A 71 26.71 -9.27 -10.22
C LEU A 71 26.58 -10.11 -8.94
N ALA A 72 27.52 -11.03 -8.75
CA ALA A 72 27.62 -11.93 -7.61
C ALA A 72 29.04 -11.83 -7.04
N MET A 73 29.19 -11.20 -5.88
CA MET A 73 30.48 -11.01 -5.22
C MET A 73 30.78 -12.19 -4.31
N MET A 74 31.83 -12.95 -4.61
CA MET A 74 32.26 -14.07 -3.77
C MET A 74 32.73 -13.55 -2.40
N VAL A 75 32.20 -14.15 -1.35
CA VAL A 75 32.54 -13.86 0.05
C VAL A 75 33.15 -15.10 0.71
N GLU A 76 33.55 -15.00 1.97
CA GLU A 76 34.11 -16.14 2.69
C GLU A 76 33.14 -17.33 2.76
N ASP A 77 33.70 -18.54 2.84
CA ASP A 77 32.91 -19.76 3.04
C ASP A 77 32.19 -19.69 4.40
N HIS A 78 30.94 -20.18 4.44
CA HIS A 78 30.17 -20.23 5.68
C HIS A 78 30.07 -21.67 6.21
N PRO A 79 29.93 -21.88 7.53
CA PRO A 79 29.70 -23.20 8.10
C PRO A 79 28.43 -23.82 7.53
N PHE A 80 28.39 -25.14 7.46
CA PHE A 80 27.24 -25.85 6.91
C PHE A 80 25.92 -25.49 7.64
N ASP A 81 25.97 -25.40 8.96
CA ASP A 81 24.80 -25.09 9.81
C ASP A 81 24.21 -23.69 9.55
N TYR A 82 24.94 -22.81 8.87
CA TYR A 82 24.42 -21.51 8.45
C TYR A 82 23.25 -21.65 7.48
N LYS A 83 23.02 -22.83 6.90
CA LYS A 83 21.87 -23.11 6.03
C LYS A 83 20.51 -22.91 6.70
N ASP A 84 20.44 -23.01 8.03
CA ASP A 84 19.20 -22.88 8.79
C ASP A 84 19.12 -21.55 9.58
N PHE A 85 20.06 -20.62 9.34
CA PHE A 85 20.12 -19.38 10.10
C PHE A 85 19.11 -18.33 9.61
N GLU A 86 18.19 -17.95 10.51
CA GLU A 86 17.35 -16.76 10.38
C GLU A 86 17.40 -15.95 11.66
N GLY A 87 17.46 -14.61 11.55
CA GLY A 87 17.50 -13.77 12.73
C GLY A 87 18.05 -12.37 12.49
N VAL A 88 18.45 -11.72 13.58
CA VAL A 88 19.07 -10.41 13.57
C VAL A 88 20.51 -10.53 14.05
N ILE A 89 21.45 -10.18 13.17
CA ILE A 89 22.87 -10.05 13.50
C ILE A 89 23.07 -8.69 14.20
N PRO A 90 23.53 -8.65 15.47
CA PRO A 90 23.60 -7.41 16.24
C PRO A 90 24.58 -6.38 15.66
N GLU A 91 24.32 -5.10 15.91
CA GLU A 91 25.23 -4.01 15.52
C GLU A 91 26.65 -4.20 16.08
N GLY A 92 27.66 -3.79 15.31
CA GLY A 92 29.07 -3.99 15.63
C GLY A 92 29.65 -5.34 15.20
N ASN A 93 28.80 -6.30 14.79
CA ASN A 93 29.24 -7.52 14.12
C ASN A 93 29.33 -7.34 12.60
N TYR A 94 30.20 -8.13 11.96
CA TYR A 94 30.26 -8.21 10.51
C TYR A 94 28.93 -8.74 9.96
N GLY A 95 28.37 -8.08 8.94
CA GLY A 95 27.05 -8.44 8.43
C GLY A 95 25.88 -8.05 9.35
N ALA A 96 26.05 -7.10 10.28
CA ALA A 96 24.92 -6.64 11.11
C ALA A 96 23.68 -6.27 10.27
N GLY A 97 22.52 -6.83 10.61
CA GLY A 97 21.30 -6.77 9.81
C GLY A 97 20.32 -7.89 10.13
N SER A 98 19.11 -7.82 9.56
CA SER A 98 18.18 -8.97 9.57
C SER A 98 18.44 -9.89 8.38
N VAL A 99 18.27 -11.18 8.62
CA VAL A 99 18.53 -12.27 7.68
C VAL A 99 17.34 -13.22 7.68
N ILE A 100 16.86 -13.57 6.49
CA ILE A 100 15.88 -14.65 6.28
C ILE A 100 16.38 -15.61 5.21
N ILE A 101 15.94 -16.86 5.25
CA ILE A 101 16.12 -17.87 4.21
C ILE A 101 15.06 -17.61 3.15
N TRP A 102 15.47 -16.93 2.09
CA TRP A 102 14.59 -16.53 0.99
C TRP A 102 14.25 -17.70 0.08
N ASP A 103 15.18 -18.63 -0.15
CA ASP A 103 14.95 -19.87 -0.89
C ASP A 103 15.92 -20.94 -0.39
N ARG A 104 15.56 -22.21 -0.57
CA ARG A 104 16.41 -23.34 -0.23
C ARG A 104 16.01 -24.57 -1.02
N GLY A 105 16.92 -25.52 -1.15
CA GLY A 105 16.62 -26.80 -1.77
C GLY A 105 17.87 -27.56 -2.13
N PHE A 106 17.78 -28.36 -3.18
CA PHE A 106 18.87 -29.18 -3.68
C PHE A 106 19.44 -28.61 -4.98
N TYR A 107 20.69 -28.91 -5.25
CA TYR A 107 21.31 -28.55 -6.51
C TYR A 107 22.28 -29.62 -7.01
N HIS A 108 22.46 -29.65 -8.32
CA HIS A 108 23.41 -30.54 -8.98
C HIS A 108 23.95 -29.92 -10.27
N HIS A 109 25.07 -30.42 -10.76
CA HIS A 109 25.59 -30.08 -12.07
C HIS A 109 24.65 -30.62 -13.17
N PRO A 110 24.38 -29.88 -14.25
CA PRO A 110 23.43 -30.30 -15.30
C PRO A 110 23.84 -31.60 -16.01
N SER A 111 25.13 -31.91 -16.09
CA SER A 111 25.65 -33.09 -16.79
C SER A 111 25.97 -34.29 -15.88
N ALA A 112 25.74 -34.18 -14.58
CA ALA A 112 26.09 -35.26 -13.64
C ALA A 112 25.05 -36.37 -13.62
N LYS A 113 25.50 -37.62 -13.65
CA LYS A 113 24.63 -38.82 -13.54
C LYS A 113 24.68 -39.47 -12.16
N GLY A 114 25.60 -39.05 -11.29
CA GLY A 114 25.75 -39.56 -9.92
C GLY A 114 26.51 -38.58 -9.01
N LYS A 115 26.61 -38.93 -7.72
CA LYS A 115 27.18 -38.08 -6.66
C LYS A 115 28.64 -37.68 -6.94
N GLU A 116 29.47 -38.65 -7.30
CA GLU A 116 30.90 -38.40 -7.56
C GLU A 116 31.12 -37.46 -8.75
N GLU A 117 30.42 -37.69 -9.86
CA GLU A 117 30.46 -36.81 -11.03
C GLU A 117 29.95 -35.41 -10.70
N ASN A 118 28.88 -35.32 -9.89
CA ASN A 118 28.30 -34.05 -9.47
C ASN A 118 29.32 -33.19 -8.74
N GLU A 119 29.91 -33.70 -7.67
CA GLU A 119 30.90 -32.94 -6.91
C GLU A 119 32.16 -32.65 -7.73
N LYS A 120 32.62 -33.60 -8.55
CA LYS A 120 33.77 -33.41 -9.43
C LYS A 120 33.54 -32.25 -10.40
N PHE A 121 32.43 -32.24 -11.12
CA PHE A 121 32.12 -31.18 -12.10
C PHE A 121 31.92 -29.82 -11.43
N LEU A 122 31.28 -29.78 -10.25
CA LEU A 122 31.13 -28.54 -9.47
C LEU A 122 32.49 -28.00 -8.98
N ARG A 123 33.36 -28.86 -8.45
CA ARG A 123 34.73 -28.47 -8.05
C ARG A 123 35.53 -27.92 -9.23
N GLU A 124 35.47 -28.58 -10.38
CA GLU A 124 36.13 -28.12 -11.60
C GLU A 124 35.58 -26.78 -12.08
N GLY A 125 34.26 -26.61 -12.12
CA GLY A 125 33.61 -25.38 -12.55
C GLY A 125 33.96 -24.19 -11.64
N LEU A 126 33.96 -24.40 -10.32
CA LEU A 126 34.36 -23.40 -9.34
C LEU A 126 35.84 -22.99 -9.53
N LYS A 127 36.74 -23.96 -9.73
CA LYS A 127 38.17 -23.68 -9.97
C LYS A 127 38.39 -22.92 -11.27
N LYS A 128 37.72 -23.34 -12.36
CA LYS A 128 37.80 -22.72 -13.69
C LYS A 128 37.16 -21.34 -13.74
N GLY A 129 36.21 -21.05 -12.86
CA GLY A 129 35.44 -19.80 -12.92
C GLY A 129 34.22 -19.86 -13.83
N ASP A 130 33.72 -21.05 -14.14
CA ASP A 130 32.50 -21.31 -14.92
C ASP A 130 31.74 -22.45 -14.25
N LEU A 131 30.91 -22.10 -13.27
CA LEU A 131 30.15 -23.04 -12.45
C LEU A 131 28.71 -23.11 -12.96
N LYS A 132 28.30 -24.27 -13.45
CA LYS A 132 26.92 -24.53 -13.92
C LYS A 132 26.21 -25.44 -12.93
N PHE A 133 24.95 -25.13 -12.65
CA PHE A 133 24.16 -25.87 -11.70
C PHE A 133 22.66 -25.74 -11.99
N VAL A 134 21.92 -26.78 -11.65
CA VAL A 134 20.46 -26.82 -11.68
C VAL A 134 19.96 -26.71 -10.26
N LEU A 135 19.14 -25.69 -9.99
CA LEU A 135 18.46 -25.51 -8.71
C LEU A 135 17.12 -26.25 -8.72
N LYS A 136 16.82 -26.90 -7.60
CA LYS A 136 15.51 -27.44 -7.26
C LYS A 136 15.10 -26.86 -5.91
N GLY A 137 14.73 -25.59 -5.93
CA GLY A 137 14.27 -24.82 -4.78
C GLY A 137 12.76 -24.73 -4.67
N GLU A 138 12.33 -24.08 -3.60
CA GLU A 138 10.93 -23.67 -3.43
C GLU A 138 10.58 -22.50 -4.35
N LYS A 139 11.52 -21.58 -4.60
CA LYS A 139 11.33 -20.43 -5.49
C LYS A 139 12.09 -20.55 -6.81
N LEU A 140 13.39 -20.84 -6.75
CA LEU A 140 14.23 -20.95 -7.94
C LEU A 140 14.30 -22.39 -8.42
N GLN A 141 13.96 -22.57 -9.69
CA GLN A 141 14.09 -23.84 -10.38
C GLN A 141 14.83 -23.66 -11.71
N GLY A 142 15.49 -24.72 -12.16
CA GLY A 142 16.15 -24.78 -13.46
C GLY A 142 17.64 -24.44 -13.42
N GLU A 143 18.22 -24.30 -14.60
CA GLU A 143 19.66 -24.15 -14.79
C GLU A 143 20.12 -22.68 -14.66
N PHE A 144 21.23 -22.51 -13.96
CA PHE A 144 21.95 -21.27 -13.73
C PHE A 144 23.45 -21.47 -13.98
N ALA A 145 24.15 -20.35 -14.19
CA ALA A 145 25.59 -20.32 -14.23
C ALA A 145 26.16 -19.15 -13.41
N LEU A 146 27.30 -19.40 -12.78
CA LEU A 146 28.18 -18.41 -12.16
C LEU A 146 29.47 -18.35 -12.98
N VAL A 147 29.75 -17.19 -13.57
CA VAL A 147 30.96 -16.96 -14.39
C VAL A 147 31.85 -15.89 -13.75
N ARG A 148 33.09 -16.24 -13.42
CA ARG A 148 34.06 -15.32 -12.82
C ARG A 148 34.57 -14.31 -13.85
N MET A 149 34.61 -13.04 -13.47
CA MET A 149 35.13 -11.97 -14.31
C MET A 149 36.65 -12.02 -14.33
N ARG A 150 37.27 -11.79 -15.51
CA ARG A 150 38.73 -11.88 -15.67
C ARG A 150 39.53 -10.84 -14.88
N ARG A 151 38.89 -9.73 -14.48
CA ARG A 151 39.57 -8.58 -13.83
C ARG A 151 39.62 -8.67 -12.31
N ASP A 152 38.82 -9.54 -11.70
CA ASP A 152 38.70 -9.63 -10.25
C ASP A 152 38.25 -11.04 -9.85
N GLU A 153 39.05 -11.73 -9.04
CA GLU A 153 38.79 -13.10 -8.60
C GLU A 153 37.52 -13.24 -7.76
N LYS A 154 37.06 -12.15 -7.13
CA LYS A 154 35.85 -12.12 -6.31
C LYS A 154 34.59 -11.73 -7.09
N SER A 155 34.72 -11.14 -8.28
CA SER A 155 33.56 -10.71 -9.06
C SER A 155 33.07 -11.81 -10.00
N TRP A 156 31.82 -12.23 -9.83
CA TRP A 156 31.16 -13.22 -10.67
C TRP A 156 29.86 -12.67 -11.27
N LEU A 157 29.37 -13.31 -12.32
CA LEU A 157 28.07 -13.04 -12.93
C LEU A 157 27.18 -14.27 -12.77
N LEU A 158 26.07 -14.10 -12.05
CA LEU A 158 24.99 -15.07 -11.96
C LEU A 158 24.02 -14.84 -13.13
N MET A 159 23.73 -15.91 -13.87
CA MET A 159 22.89 -15.88 -15.06
C MET A 159 21.92 -17.06 -15.08
N LYS A 160 20.65 -16.79 -15.38
CA LYS A 160 19.66 -17.83 -15.68
C LYS A 160 19.89 -18.38 -17.10
N LYS A 161 19.81 -19.69 -17.28
CA LYS A 161 19.81 -20.32 -18.61
C LYS A 161 18.39 -20.42 -19.15
N LYS A 162 18.26 -20.43 -20.48
CA LYS A 162 16.98 -20.65 -21.16
C LYS A 162 16.54 -22.09 -20.94
N ASP A 163 15.49 -22.27 -20.13
CA ASP A 163 14.80 -23.53 -19.89
C ASP A 163 13.32 -23.25 -19.60
N GLN A 164 12.55 -24.29 -19.24
CA GLN A 164 11.11 -24.19 -18.98
C GLN A 164 10.72 -23.29 -17.79
N TYR A 165 11.67 -22.93 -16.92
CA TYR A 165 11.44 -22.08 -15.74
C TYR A 165 11.83 -20.62 -15.98
N ALA A 166 12.45 -20.31 -17.12
CA ALA A 166 12.85 -18.96 -17.47
C ALA A 166 11.65 -18.09 -17.87
N ASN A 167 11.58 -16.87 -17.32
CA ASN A 167 10.56 -15.88 -17.64
C ASN A 167 11.01 -14.47 -17.21
N GLU A 168 10.31 -13.44 -17.68
CA GLU A 168 10.64 -12.03 -17.38
C GLU A 168 10.03 -11.53 -16.05
N SER A 169 9.32 -12.39 -15.31
CA SER A 169 8.69 -12.00 -14.06
C SER A 169 9.74 -11.77 -12.95
N SER A 170 9.48 -10.79 -12.11
CA SER A 170 10.39 -10.47 -10.99
C SER A 170 10.14 -11.40 -9.81
N ILE A 171 10.90 -12.51 -9.74
CA ILE A 171 10.87 -13.47 -8.61
C ILE A 171 11.13 -12.83 -7.23
N LEU A 172 11.83 -11.70 -7.19
CA LEU A 172 12.12 -10.96 -5.95
C LEU A 172 10.86 -10.39 -5.26
N LYS A 173 9.70 -10.40 -5.93
CA LYS A 173 8.40 -10.06 -5.32
C LYS A 173 8.01 -11.05 -4.22
N GLU A 174 8.48 -12.29 -4.27
CA GLU A 174 8.28 -13.31 -3.25
C GLU A 174 9.15 -13.05 -2.03
N ASN A 175 8.70 -12.14 -1.17
CA ASN A 175 9.57 -11.51 -0.18
C ASN A 175 9.54 -12.15 1.23
N ARG A 176 8.95 -13.34 1.36
CA ARG A 176 8.84 -14.09 2.62
C ARG A 176 9.84 -15.23 2.68
N SER A 177 10.25 -15.58 3.89
CA SER A 177 11.05 -16.76 4.17
C SER A 177 10.31 -18.02 3.75
N VAL A 178 11.03 -18.98 3.15
CA VAL A 178 10.51 -20.33 2.90
C VAL A 178 10.51 -21.20 4.17
N LEU A 179 11.31 -20.84 5.18
CA LEU A 179 11.36 -21.56 6.45
C LEU A 179 10.30 -21.07 7.44
N SER A 180 10.23 -19.77 7.70
CA SER A 180 9.39 -19.19 8.75
C SER A 180 8.15 -18.47 8.24
N GLY A 181 8.03 -18.27 6.92
CA GLY A 181 6.98 -17.42 6.33
C GLY A 181 7.14 -15.92 6.64
N LYS A 182 8.17 -15.53 7.41
CA LYS A 182 8.39 -14.15 7.85
C LYS A 182 9.13 -13.33 6.81
N THR A 183 8.90 -12.04 6.83
CA THR A 183 9.65 -11.02 6.12
C THR A 183 10.87 -10.56 6.94
N LEU A 184 11.81 -9.86 6.31
CA LEU A 184 12.97 -9.27 7.00
C LEU A 184 12.57 -8.34 8.14
N GLU A 185 11.43 -7.68 7.97
CA GLU A 185 10.78 -6.77 8.90
C GLU A 185 10.29 -7.49 10.15
N GLU A 186 9.50 -8.55 9.95
CA GLU A 186 8.92 -9.34 11.03
C GLU A 186 10.05 -9.99 11.85
N VAL A 187 11.14 -10.41 11.21
CA VAL A 187 12.35 -10.90 11.91
C VAL A 187 13.08 -9.77 12.65
N ALA A 188 13.23 -8.59 12.03
CA ALA A 188 13.85 -7.44 12.68
C ALA A 188 13.06 -6.93 13.89
N GLU A 189 11.73 -7.03 13.85
CA GLU A 189 10.83 -6.62 14.93
C GLU A 189 10.82 -7.60 16.10
N ALA A 190 10.97 -8.89 15.83
CA ALA A 190 11.11 -9.91 16.87
C ALA A 190 12.48 -9.86 17.57
N GLY A 191 13.50 -9.29 16.91
CA GLY A 191 14.83 -9.10 17.49
C GLY A 191 14.83 -8.01 18.58
N GLN A 192 15.33 -8.34 19.77
CA GLN A 192 15.45 -7.39 20.88
C GLN A 192 16.53 -6.33 20.58
N GLY A 193 16.14 -5.21 19.97
CA GLY A 193 17.02 -4.05 19.76
C GLY A 193 16.26 -2.80 19.27
N LYS A 194 16.58 -1.62 19.82
CA LYS A 194 15.93 -0.34 19.47
C LYS A 194 16.39 0.28 18.14
N SER A 195 17.43 -0.26 17.49
CA SER A 195 18.10 0.32 16.30
C SER A 195 17.84 -0.32 14.90
N PRO A 196 17.19 -1.50 14.70
CA PRO A 196 17.06 -2.10 13.35
C PRO A 196 16.22 -1.30 12.34
N LYS A 197 15.20 -0.56 12.80
CA LYS A 197 14.11 -0.04 11.94
C LYS A 197 14.57 1.06 10.97
N LYS A 198 15.32 2.06 11.45
CA LYS A 198 15.81 3.17 10.60
C LYS A 198 16.77 2.71 9.50
N LYS A 199 17.59 1.69 9.79
CA LYS A 199 18.53 1.12 8.81
C LYS A 199 17.78 0.38 7.71
N LEU A 200 16.76 -0.39 8.07
CA LEU A 200 15.88 -1.07 7.11
C LEU A 200 15.12 -0.08 6.20
N ASP A 201 14.61 1.01 6.76
CA ASP A 201 13.91 2.04 5.97
C ASP A 201 14.85 2.72 4.95
N ARG A 202 16.12 2.98 5.32
CA ARG A 202 17.12 3.50 4.39
C ARG A 202 17.42 2.52 3.26
N ILE A 203 17.53 1.24 3.57
CA ILE A 203 17.77 0.17 2.59
C ILE A 203 16.60 0.09 1.61
N ARG A 204 15.37 0.06 2.10
CA ARG A 204 14.15 0.08 1.27
C ARG A 204 14.07 1.26 0.33
N GLN A 205 14.36 2.47 0.85
CA GLN A 205 14.37 3.66 0.02
C GLN A 205 15.45 3.59 -1.08
N ARG A 206 16.61 3.01 -0.76
CA ARG A 206 17.69 2.79 -1.74
C ARG A 206 17.29 1.75 -2.79
N GLU A 207 16.68 0.64 -2.39
CA GLU A 207 16.14 -0.37 -3.31
C GLU A 207 15.09 0.20 -4.25
N ALA A 208 14.19 1.04 -3.71
CA ALA A 208 13.21 1.72 -4.51
C ALA A 208 13.88 2.63 -5.56
N LEU A 209 14.90 3.40 -5.14
CA LEU A 209 15.71 4.27 -6.03
C LEU A 209 16.46 3.50 -7.13
N GLU A 210 16.97 2.31 -6.82
CA GLU A 210 17.73 1.47 -7.77
C GLU A 210 16.82 0.50 -8.57
N SER A 211 15.50 0.53 -8.33
CA SER A 211 14.52 -0.33 -8.99
C SER A 211 14.30 0.07 -10.44
N GLU A 212 14.14 -0.91 -11.33
CA GLU A 212 13.68 -0.65 -12.70
C GLU A 212 12.30 0.04 -12.71
N ASP A 213 11.51 -0.10 -11.64
CA ASP A 213 10.22 0.58 -11.49
C ASP A 213 10.32 2.12 -11.57
N LEU A 214 11.49 2.72 -11.28
CA LEU A 214 11.72 4.17 -11.36
C LEU A 214 12.38 4.63 -12.66
N LYS A 215 12.86 3.72 -13.50
CA LYS A 215 13.73 4.05 -14.64
C LYS A 215 13.18 5.08 -15.62
N ASP A 216 11.86 5.10 -15.78
CA ASP A 216 11.17 5.98 -16.72
C ASP A 216 10.58 7.23 -16.03
N ALA A 217 10.81 7.40 -14.73
CA ALA A 217 10.31 8.53 -13.98
C ALA A 217 11.20 9.78 -14.23
N PRO A 218 10.64 10.90 -14.73
CA PRO A 218 11.41 12.11 -14.92
C PRO A 218 11.88 12.70 -13.59
N VAL A 219 13.12 13.17 -13.57
CA VAL A 219 13.67 13.91 -12.43
C VAL A 219 13.12 15.34 -12.44
N LYS A 220 12.38 15.73 -11.42
CA LYS A 220 11.75 17.05 -11.25
C LYS A 220 11.71 17.46 -9.78
N PRO A 221 11.57 18.75 -9.45
CA PRO A 221 11.28 19.18 -8.08
C PRO A 221 9.96 18.60 -7.56
N ALA A 222 9.90 18.34 -6.25
CA ALA A 222 8.67 17.91 -5.59
C ALA A 222 7.51 18.88 -5.86
N PRO A 223 6.33 18.37 -6.29
CA PRO A 223 5.20 19.22 -6.57
C PRO A 223 4.57 19.74 -5.28
N HIS A 224 3.79 20.83 -5.41
CA HIS A 224 3.08 21.47 -4.31
C HIS A 224 1.61 21.69 -4.66
N ASN A 225 0.76 21.72 -3.63
CA ASN A 225 -0.67 22.03 -3.74
C ASN A 225 -1.38 21.12 -4.75
N ILE A 226 -1.10 19.81 -4.68
CA ILE A 226 -1.73 18.80 -5.53
C ILE A 226 -3.24 18.77 -5.29
N LYS A 227 -4.00 18.85 -6.39
CA LYS A 227 -5.43 18.52 -6.40
C LYS A 227 -5.61 17.03 -6.67
N PRO A 228 -6.27 16.26 -5.78
CA PRO A 228 -6.36 14.82 -5.97
C PRO A 228 -7.16 14.41 -7.21
N MET A 229 -6.77 13.30 -7.85
CA MET A 229 -7.52 12.65 -8.94
C MET A 229 -8.84 12.07 -8.42
N LEU A 230 -9.95 12.23 -9.14
CA LEU A 230 -11.29 11.84 -8.68
C LEU A 230 -11.84 10.62 -9.43
N ALA A 231 -12.59 9.77 -8.72
CA ALA A 231 -13.22 8.58 -9.28
C ALA A 231 -14.63 8.84 -9.84
N THR A 232 -14.99 8.14 -10.91
CA THR A 232 -16.34 8.15 -11.53
C THR A 232 -17.25 7.14 -10.86
N LEU A 233 -18.50 7.51 -10.57
CA LEU A 233 -19.48 6.58 -10.00
C LEU A 233 -19.96 5.60 -11.08
N VAL A 234 -19.93 4.30 -10.78
CA VAL A 234 -20.55 3.26 -11.61
C VAL A 234 -21.55 2.46 -10.78
N LYS A 235 -22.48 1.81 -11.48
CA LYS A 235 -23.64 1.16 -10.85
C LYS A 235 -23.31 -0.20 -10.24
N GLU A 236 -22.54 -1.01 -10.96
CA GLU A 236 -22.32 -2.43 -10.63
C GLU A 236 -20.81 -2.73 -10.58
N PRO A 237 -20.37 -3.64 -9.70
CA PRO A 237 -19.00 -4.14 -9.70
C PRO A 237 -18.76 -5.02 -10.94
N PHE A 238 -17.50 -5.27 -11.24
CA PHE A 238 -17.08 -6.05 -12.41
C PHE A 238 -15.74 -6.75 -12.11
N ASP A 239 -15.44 -7.77 -12.90
CA ASP A 239 -14.13 -8.43 -12.90
C ASP A 239 -13.38 -8.05 -14.17
N ASP A 240 -12.09 -7.71 -14.05
CA ASP A 240 -11.25 -7.35 -15.20
C ASP A 240 -9.75 -7.46 -14.85
N PRO A 241 -8.95 -8.27 -15.59
CA PRO A 241 -7.52 -8.47 -15.30
C PRO A 241 -6.67 -7.20 -15.46
N GLU A 242 -7.13 -6.18 -16.18
CA GLU A 242 -6.44 -4.90 -16.33
C GLU A 242 -6.74 -3.93 -15.17
N TRP A 243 -7.57 -4.33 -14.21
CA TRP A 243 -7.99 -3.50 -13.09
C TRP A 243 -7.55 -4.06 -11.74
N ILE A 244 -7.28 -3.11 -10.84
CA ILE A 244 -7.10 -3.37 -9.41
C ILE A 244 -8.29 -2.84 -8.64
N PHE A 245 -8.64 -3.52 -7.56
CA PHE A 245 -9.78 -3.19 -6.71
C PHE A 245 -9.28 -2.94 -5.29
N GLU A 246 -9.56 -1.76 -4.77
CA GLU A 246 -9.18 -1.33 -3.43
C GLU A 246 -10.41 -1.08 -2.57
N LEU A 247 -10.25 -1.20 -1.25
CA LEU A 247 -11.31 -0.80 -0.33
C LEU A 247 -11.58 0.70 -0.46
N LYS A 248 -12.85 1.09 -0.56
CA LYS A 248 -13.25 2.47 -0.44
C LYS A 248 -13.27 2.85 1.05
N TRP A 249 -12.19 3.49 1.50
CA TRP A 249 -12.09 4.02 2.85
C TRP A 249 -13.04 5.20 3.05
N ASP A 250 -13.78 5.17 4.16
CA ASP A 250 -14.69 6.26 4.56
C ASP A 250 -13.97 7.20 5.55
N GLY A 251 -13.41 8.28 5.03
CA GLY A 251 -12.57 9.18 5.80
C GLY A 251 -12.44 10.59 5.22
N TYR A 252 -11.32 11.23 5.56
CA TYR A 252 -10.90 12.46 4.90
C TYR A 252 -9.72 12.19 3.98
N ARG A 253 -9.92 12.40 2.68
CA ARG A 253 -8.84 12.37 1.71
C ARG A 253 -7.79 13.41 2.04
N ALA A 254 -6.54 12.96 2.10
CA ALA A 254 -5.40 13.79 2.47
C ALA A 254 -4.23 13.56 1.51
N ILE A 255 -3.61 14.66 1.09
CA ILE A 255 -2.30 14.66 0.46
C ILE A 255 -1.25 14.95 1.53
N ALA A 256 -0.21 14.13 1.57
CA ALA A 256 0.97 14.37 2.41
C ALA A 256 2.15 14.74 1.51
N GLU A 257 2.56 16.00 1.54
CA GLU A 257 3.83 16.45 0.97
C GLU A 257 4.90 16.36 2.04
N MET A 258 5.94 15.58 1.77
CA MET A 258 7.00 15.28 2.72
C MET A 258 8.35 15.71 2.14
N ARG A 259 9.04 16.60 2.86
CA ARG A 259 10.42 16.99 2.64
C ARG A 259 11.22 16.56 3.86
N GLU A 260 11.51 15.26 3.92
CA GLU A 260 12.07 14.59 5.08
C GLU A 260 11.17 14.71 6.32
N ARG A 261 11.54 15.59 7.27
CA ARG A 261 10.79 15.85 8.50
C ARG A 261 9.81 17.01 8.38
N ASP A 262 9.90 17.80 7.31
CA ASP A 262 8.88 18.81 7.03
C ASP A 262 7.71 18.14 6.30
N VAL A 263 6.51 18.26 6.87
CA VAL A 263 5.32 17.55 6.40
C VAL A 263 4.17 18.54 6.30
N SER A 264 3.63 18.71 5.09
CA SER A 264 2.37 19.38 4.83
C SER A 264 1.29 18.34 4.53
N LEU A 265 0.31 18.23 5.43
CA LEU A 265 -0.82 17.30 5.31
C LEU A 265 -2.09 18.13 5.12
N TYR A 266 -2.74 18.00 3.97
CA TYR A 266 -3.91 18.82 3.66
C TYR A 266 -5.01 18.06 2.93
N SER A 267 -6.24 18.54 3.09
CA SER A 267 -7.42 17.93 2.48
C SER A 267 -7.52 18.24 0.99
N ARG A 268 -8.50 17.63 0.31
CA ARG A 268 -8.84 17.92 -1.09
C ARG A 268 -8.96 19.42 -1.43
N ASN A 269 -9.38 20.24 -0.46
CA ASN A 269 -9.59 21.68 -0.63
C ASN A 269 -8.49 22.50 0.04
N HIS A 270 -7.30 21.94 0.23
CA HIS A 270 -6.12 22.57 0.84
C HIS A 270 -6.29 23.03 2.29
N ILE A 271 -7.27 22.47 3.01
CA ILE A 271 -7.40 22.70 4.46
C ILE A 271 -6.31 21.91 5.17
N SER A 272 -5.48 22.58 5.98
CA SER A 272 -4.45 21.91 6.75
C SER A 272 -5.05 20.90 7.72
N LEU A 273 -4.56 19.67 7.64
CA LEU A 273 -4.92 18.55 8.50
C LEU A 273 -3.83 18.26 9.55
N ASN A 274 -2.65 18.88 9.47
CA ASN A 274 -1.58 18.76 10.46
C ASN A 274 -2.08 19.01 11.89
N ARG A 275 -2.77 20.14 12.09
CA ARG A 275 -3.33 20.51 13.41
C ARG A 275 -4.55 19.68 13.77
N LYS A 276 -5.30 19.22 12.77
CA LYS A 276 -6.51 18.42 12.98
C LYS A 276 -6.17 17.01 13.47
N TYR A 277 -5.11 16.43 12.89
CA TYR A 277 -4.64 15.07 13.12
C TYR A 277 -3.13 15.00 13.42
N PRO A 278 -2.64 15.62 14.53
CA PRO A 278 -1.21 15.62 14.86
C PRO A 278 -0.55 14.24 14.92
N PRO A 279 -1.20 13.18 15.45
CA PRO A 279 -0.58 11.86 15.48
C PRO A 279 -0.25 11.28 14.09
N VAL A 280 -0.99 11.66 13.05
CA VAL A 280 -0.69 11.25 11.66
C VAL A 280 0.47 12.07 11.12
N ALA A 281 0.45 13.39 11.31
CA ALA A 281 1.53 14.27 10.88
C ALA A 281 2.87 13.86 11.53
N GLU A 282 2.90 13.64 12.83
CA GLU A 282 4.09 13.17 13.56
C GLU A 282 4.59 11.80 13.06
N ALA A 283 3.67 10.89 12.72
CA ALA A 283 4.04 9.60 12.16
C ALA A 283 4.70 9.75 10.78
N LEU A 284 4.17 10.62 9.92
CA LEU A 284 4.78 10.97 8.63
C LEU A 284 6.16 11.59 8.82
N GLN A 285 6.32 12.54 9.75
CA GLN A 285 7.62 13.18 10.06
C GLN A 285 8.68 12.16 10.48
N LYS A 286 8.30 11.12 11.23
CA LYS A 286 9.20 10.05 11.67
C LYS A 286 9.72 9.19 10.52
N LEU A 287 8.99 9.09 9.41
CA LEU A 287 9.44 8.36 8.22
C LEU A 287 10.65 9.05 7.57
N SER A 288 10.78 10.37 7.73
CA SER A 288 11.87 11.16 7.16
C SER A 288 12.04 10.90 5.65
N LEU A 289 10.92 10.87 4.92
CA LEU A 289 10.85 10.59 3.48
C LEU A 289 10.75 11.88 2.68
N GLU A 290 11.35 11.89 1.50
CA GLU A 290 11.05 12.89 0.48
C GLU A 290 10.06 12.29 -0.53
N ALA A 291 8.76 12.57 -0.34
CA ALA A 291 7.68 11.92 -1.08
C ALA A 291 6.40 12.78 -1.11
N VAL A 292 5.53 12.53 -2.09
CA VAL A 292 4.15 13.03 -2.08
C VAL A 292 3.18 11.85 -2.13
N LEU A 293 2.36 11.72 -1.09
CA LEU A 293 1.45 10.60 -0.87
C LEU A 293 -0.01 11.04 -1.06
N ASP A 294 -0.83 10.17 -1.64
CA ASP A 294 -2.30 10.33 -1.71
C ASP A 294 -2.97 9.17 -0.96
N GLY A 295 -3.90 9.52 -0.07
CA GLY A 295 -4.46 8.57 0.88
C GLY A 295 -5.72 9.08 1.58
N GLU A 296 -6.22 8.27 2.49
CA GLU A 296 -7.41 8.54 3.31
C GLU A 296 -7.08 8.46 4.80
N ILE A 297 -7.41 9.51 5.56
CA ILE A 297 -7.36 9.47 7.03
C ILE A 297 -8.66 8.90 7.54
N VAL A 298 -8.57 7.82 8.31
CA VAL A 298 -9.71 7.13 8.92
C VAL A 298 -9.48 6.91 10.40
N VAL A 299 -10.56 6.72 11.14
CA VAL A 299 -10.51 6.09 12.47
C VAL A 299 -11.13 4.72 12.34
N VAL A 300 -10.42 3.71 12.81
CA VAL A 300 -10.97 2.35 12.94
C VAL A 300 -11.25 2.03 14.40
N ASP A 301 -12.28 1.22 14.66
CA ASP A 301 -12.58 0.68 15.98
C ASP A 301 -11.58 -0.44 16.38
N GLU A 302 -11.81 -1.06 17.54
CA GLU A 302 -10.96 -2.13 18.08
C GLU A 302 -10.99 -3.39 17.20
N GLN A 303 -12.06 -3.59 16.43
CA GLN A 303 -12.21 -4.68 15.47
C GLN A 303 -11.61 -4.32 14.09
N GLY A 304 -11.10 -3.11 13.91
CA GLY A 304 -10.49 -2.63 12.68
C GLY A 304 -11.49 -2.10 11.65
N HIS A 305 -12.77 -1.93 12.00
CA HIS A 305 -13.76 -1.38 11.08
C HIS A 305 -13.70 0.16 11.05
N PRO A 306 -13.72 0.79 9.87
CA PRO A 306 -13.73 2.24 9.75
C PRO A 306 -15.03 2.82 10.31
N ASN A 307 -14.88 3.83 11.17
CA ASN A 307 -15.99 4.55 11.77
C ASN A 307 -15.81 6.06 11.58
N PHE A 308 -16.57 6.62 10.65
CA PHE A 308 -16.46 8.03 10.33
C PHE A 308 -16.96 8.96 11.45
N GLN A 309 -17.98 8.55 12.20
CA GLN A 309 -18.47 9.35 13.32
C GLN A 309 -17.35 9.53 14.36
N MET A 310 -16.60 8.47 14.64
CA MET A 310 -15.42 8.54 15.50
C MET A 310 -14.35 9.46 14.92
N LEU A 311 -14.14 9.48 13.59
CA LEU A 311 -13.21 10.40 12.94
C LEU A 311 -13.62 11.88 13.09
N GLN A 312 -14.92 12.19 13.00
CA GLN A 312 -15.43 13.55 13.22
C GLN A 312 -15.25 14.00 14.67
N ASP A 313 -15.52 13.10 15.62
CA ASP A 313 -15.40 13.38 17.04
C ASP A 313 -13.97 13.18 17.59
N TYR A 314 -13.03 12.70 16.76
CA TYR A 314 -11.70 12.27 17.20
C TYR A 314 -10.94 13.37 17.95
N GLN A 315 -11.07 14.63 17.53
CA GLN A 315 -10.39 15.73 18.22
C GLN A 315 -10.84 15.88 19.67
N LYS A 316 -12.10 15.55 19.98
CA LYS A 316 -12.70 15.65 21.30
C LYS A 316 -12.50 14.37 22.11
N THR A 317 -12.70 13.21 21.49
CA THR A 317 -12.77 11.92 22.19
C THR A 317 -11.43 11.20 22.24
N LYS A 318 -10.57 11.39 21.23
CA LYS A 318 -9.32 10.64 21.01
C LYS A 318 -9.51 9.11 20.99
N ARG A 319 -10.75 8.63 20.77
CA ARG A 319 -11.08 7.19 20.75
C ARG A 319 -10.85 6.59 19.36
N GLY A 320 -10.50 5.31 19.35
CA GLY A 320 -10.21 4.53 18.14
C GLY A 320 -8.79 4.74 17.59
N HIS A 321 -8.46 3.94 16.58
CA HIS A 321 -7.16 3.96 15.95
C HIS A 321 -7.19 4.87 14.72
N LEU A 322 -6.60 6.06 14.86
CA LEU A 322 -6.38 7.00 13.76
C LEU A 322 -5.26 6.48 12.84
N VAL A 323 -5.60 6.25 11.57
CA VAL A 323 -4.73 5.67 10.53
C VAL A 323 -4.86 6.48 9.24
N TYR A 324 -3.75 6.63 8.51
CA TYR A 324 -3.69 7.14 7.15
C TYR A 324 -3.39 6.00 6.19
N TYR A 325 -4.40 5.60 5.42
CA TYR A 325 -4.26 4.58 4.38
C TYR A 325 -3.82 5.24 3.07
N VAL A 326 -2.58 4.98 2.68
CA VAL A 326 -1.96 5.53 1.48
C VAL A 326 -2.21 4.59 0.31
N PHE A 327 -2.88 5.08 -0.73
CA PHE A 327 -3.23 4.27 -1.90
C PHE A 327 -2.45 4.65 -3.16
N ASP A 328 -1.76 5.80 -3.19
CA ASP A 328 -0.92 6.21 -4.32
C ASP A 328 0.33 7.01 -3.90
N LEU A 329 1.34 7.00 -4.76
CA LEU A 329 2.62 7.69 -4.61
C LEU A 329 2.86 8.56 -5.85
N LEU A 330 2.89 9.87 -5.65
CA LEU A 330 2.95 10.85 -6.75
C LEU A 330 4.37 11.33 -7.03
N TYR A 331 5.22 11.29 -6.00
CA TYR A 331 6.61 11.75 -6.07
C TYR A 331 7.46 10.98 -5.07
N PHE A 332 8.72 10.72 -5.41
CA PHE A 332 9.69 10.12 -4.50
C PHE A 332 11.12 10.56 -4.86
N LYS A 333 11.83 11.18 -3.90
CA LYS A 333 13.27 11.53 -3.98
C LYS A 333 13.74 12.03 -5.36
N GLY A 334 13.23 13.18 -5.78
CA GLY A 334 13.58 13.80 -7.06
C GLY A 334 12.79 13.30 -8.27
N HIS A 335 11.97 12.25 -8.15
CA HIS A 335 11.29 11.63 -9.29
C HIS A 335 9.78 11.89 -9.25
N ASP A 336 9.25 12.46 -10.33
CA ASP A 336 7.82 12.61 -10.57
C ASP A 336 7.24 11.30 -11.09
N LEU A 337 6.31 10.72 -10.33
CA LEU A 337 5.76 9.39 -10.63
C LEU A 337 4.40 9.47 -11.30
N THR A 338 3.81 10.66 -11.45
CA THR A 338 2.44 10.83 -11.97
C THR A 338 2.27 10.27 -13.39
N GLY A 339 3.35 10.25 -14.18
CA GLY A 339 3.41 9.67 -15.52
C GLY A 339 3.70 8.17 -15.59
N LEU A 340 3.91 7.48 -14.46
CA LEU A 340 4.10 6.03 -14.43
C LEU A 340 2.75 5.28 -14.31
N PRO A 341 2.66 4.03 -14.81
CA PRO A 341 1.56 3.12 -14.50
C PRO A 341 1.25 2.98 -13.01
N LEU A 342 -0.04 2.91 -12.65
CA LEU A 342 -0.50 2.80 -11.26
C LEU A 342 0.15 1.63 -10.51
N LEU A 343 0.24 0.44 -11.11
CA LEU A 343 0.88 -0.70 -10.46
C LEU A 343 2.35 -0.41 -10.11
N ARG A 344 3.11 0.28 -10.96
CA ARG A 344 4.49 0.67 -10.65
C ARG A 344 4.55 1.64 -9.48
N ARG A 345 3.67 2.65 -9.46
CA ARG A 345 3.58 3.59 -8.32
C ARG A 345 3.28 2.86 -7.01
N LYS A 346 2.36 1.91 -7.02
CA LYS A 346 2.01 1.09 -5.85
C LYS A 346 3.13 0.16 -5.41
N GLU A 347 3.88 -0.44 -6.34
CA GLU A 347 5.03 -1.29 -6.00
C GLU A 347 6.16 -0.48 -5.35
N ILE A 348 6.46 0.72 -5.85
CA ILE A 348 7.40 1.64 -5.21
C ILE A 348 6.88 2.04 -3.83
N LEU A 349 5.60 2.42 -3.71
CA LEU A 349 4.97 2.78 -2.45
C LEU A 349 5.10 1.67 -1.40
N ARG A 350 4.82 0.43 -1.79
CA ARG A 350 4.90 -0.75 -0.92
C ARG A 350 6.32 -1.00 -0.41
N LYS A 351 7.34 -0.71 -1.22
CA LYS A 351 8.75 -0.81 -0.82
C LYS A 351 9.14 0.27 0.19
N ILE A 352 8.70 1.52 -0.01
CA ILE A 352 9.16 2.66 0.81
C ILE A 352 8.36 2.88 2.09
N LEU A 353 7.11 2.43 2.16
CA LEU A 353 6.31 2.53 3.38
C LEU A 353 6.69 1.43 4.36
N PRO A 354 7.02 1.77 5.62
CA PRO A 354 7.34 0.73 6.59
C PRO A 354 6.08 -0.02 7.04
N SER A 355 6.16 -1.35 6.99
CA SER A 355 5.18 -2.26 7.61
C SER A 355 4.85 -1.93 9.08
N HIS A 356 5.83 -1.40 9.83
CA HIS A 356 5.69 -1.05 11.25
C HIS A 356 5.14 0.35 11.51
N ALA A 357 4.87 1.16 10.47
CA ALA A 357 4.29 2.47 10.65
C ALA A 357 2.82 2.32 11.07
N SER A 358 2.59 2.15 12.38
CA SER A 358 1.28 1.77 12.94
C SER A 358 0.12 2.69 12.53
N ARG A 359 0.43 3.95 12.19
CA ARG A 359 -0.54 4.95 11.73
C ARG A 359 -0.51 5.21 10.23
N ILE A 360 0.49 4.75 9.48
CA ILE A 360 0.62 5.00 8.04
C ILE A 360 0.64 3.64 7.35
N LYS A 361 -0.45 3.28 6.69
CA LYS A 361 -0.61 1.95 6.10
C LYS A 361 -0.71 2.05 4.59
N PHE A 362 -0.08 1.10 3.90
CA PHE A 362 -0.36 0.87 2.49
C PHE A 362 -1.80 0.35 2.33
N SER A 363 -2.55 0.95 1.42
CA SER A 363 -3.87 0.44 1.03
C SER A 363 -3.69 -0.64 -0.04
N ASP A 364 -3.94 -1.88 0.37
CA ASP A 364 -3.80 -3.04 -0.50
C ASP A 364 -4.90 -3.13 -1.55
N HIS A 365 -4.70 -4.02 -2.52
CA HIS A 365 -5.57 -4.20 -3.67
C HIS A 365 -5.69 -5.67 -4.08
N VAL A 366 -6.81 -5.98 -4.70
CA VAL A 366 -7.08 -7.26 -5.37
C VAL A 366 -6.96 -7.06 -6.88
N LEU A 367 -6.30 -7.96 -7.57
CA LEU A 367 -6.28 -7.99 -9.04
C LEU A 367 -7.50 -8.74 -9.55
N LYS A 368 -8.10 -8.28 -10.65
CA LYS A 368 -9.17 -8.97 -11.38
C LYS A 368 -10.51 -9.13 -10.67
N ASP A 369 -10.55 -9.64 -9.44
CA ASP A 369 -11.77 -10.19 -8.81
C ASP A 369 -12.59 -9.12 -8.06
N GLY A 370 -13.07 -8.10 -8.78
CA GLY A 370 -13.84 -6.98 -8.23
C GLY A 370 -15.25 -7.35 -7.75
N VAL A 371 -15.93 -8.30 -8.39
CA VAL A 371 -17.28 -8.76 -7.99
C VAL A 371 -17.24 -9.48 -6.66
N LEU A 372 -16.31 -10.43 -6.51
CA LEU A 372 -16.11 -11.16 -5.26
C LEU A 372 -15.70 -10.20 -4.14
N PHE A 373 -14.74 -9.32 -4.41
CA PHE A 373 -14.28 -8.35 -3.43
C PHE A 373 -15.41 -7.40 -2.99
N PHE A 374 -16.23 -6.91 -3.91
CA PHE A 374 -17.40 -6.08 -3.59
C PHE A 374 -18.41 -6.80 -2.69
N ARG A 375 -18.65 -8.09 -2.92
CA ARG A 375 -19.55 -8.91 -2.09
C ARG A 375 -19.05 -8.96 -0.65
N VAL A 376 -17.78 -9.30 -0.45
CA VAL A 376 -17.16 -9.36 0.89
C VAL A 376 -17.20 -7.99 1.58
N VAL A 377 -16.92 -6.91 0.85
CA VAL A 377 -17.01 -5.53 1.36
C VAL A 377 -18.44 -5.18 1.77
N SER A 378 -19.44 -5.60 1.00
CA SER A 378 -20.85 -5.37 1.28
C SER A 378 -21.34 -6.14 2.51
N GLU A 379 -20.97 -7.41 2.64
CA GLU A 379 -21.29 -8.26 3.80
C GLU A 379 -20.71 -7.70 5.10
N LYS A 380 -19.51 -7.11 5.02
CA LYS A 380 -18.86 -6.42 6.15
C LYS A 380 -19.42 -5.02 6.43
N GLY A 381 -20.43 -4.57 5.70
CA GLY A 381 -21.04 -3.25 5.88
C GLY A 381 -20.12 -2.08 5.55
N LEU A 382 -19.06 -2.30 4.76
CA LEU A 382 -18.08 -1.27 4.37
C LEU A 382 -18.63 -0.42 3.21
N GLU A 383 -18.02 0.74 2.97
CA GLU A 383 -18.58 1.77 2.06
C GLU A 383 -18.66 1.34 0.59
N GLY A 384 -17.72 0.51 0.14
CA GLY A 384 -17.61 0.09 -1.24
C GLY A 384 -16.18 -0.19 -1.67
N ILE A 385 -15.96 -0.18 -2.98
CA ILE A 385 -14.66 -0.40 -3.59
C ILE A 385 -14.32 0.72 -4.57
N ILE A 386 -13.02 0.92 -4.78
CA ILE A 386 -12.49 1.74 -5.86
C ILE A 386 -11.80 0.80 -6.85
N ALA A 387 -12.33 0.71 -8.07
CA ALA A 387 -11.66 0.05 -9.18
C ALA A 387 -10.72 1.06 -9.85
N LYS A 388 -9.47 0.68 -10.10
CA LYS A 388 -8.49 1.52 -10.79
C LYS A 388 -7.82 0.72 -11.88
N HIS A 389 -7.73 1.27 -13.08
CA HIS A 389 -7.02 0.62 -14.17
C HIS A 389 -5.52 0.55 -13.86
N ALA A 390 -4.94 -0.64 -13.96
CA ALA A 390 -3.59 -0.98 -13.51
C ALA A 390 -2.49 -0.15 -14.20
N GLN A 391 -2.73 0.24 -15.46
CA GLN A 391 -1.81 1.06 -16.26
C GLN A 391 -2.14 2.55 -16.23
N SER A 392 -3.13 2.99 -15.45
CA SER A 392 -3.55 4.39 -15.45
C SER A 392 -2.49 5.35 -14.89
N LEU A 393 -2.34 6.47 -15.57
CA LEU A 393 -1.53 7.61 -15.09
C LEU A 393 -2.32 8.43 -14.06
N TYR A 394 -1.61 9.19 -13.22
CA TYR A 394 -2.25 10.06 -12.25
C TYR A 394 -2.68 11.39 -12.89
N GLN A 395 -3.98 11.69 -12.84
CA GLN A 395 -4.56 12.89 -13.45
C GLN A 395 -4.99 13.90 -12.38
N THR A 396 -4.04 14.74 -11.95
CA THR A 396 -4.25 15.79 -10.94
C THR A 396 -5.51 16.63 -11.21
N GLY A 397 -6.39 16.71 -10.21
CA GLY A 397 -7.61 17.53 -10.22
C GLY A 397 -8.72 17.07 -11.16
N LYS A 398 -8.52 16.00 -11.94
CA LYS A 398 -9.50 15.52 -12.93
C LYS A 398 -10.31 14.37 -12.38
N ARG A 399 -11.60 14.34 -12.73
CA ARG A 399 -12.42 13.13 -12.61
C ARG A 399 -12.10 12.21 -13.78
N SER A 400 -11.65 11.02 -13.47
CA SER A 400 -11.20 10.05 -14.45
C SER A 400 -12.16 8.87 -14.56
N ARG A 401 -12.24 8.29 -15.74
CA ARG A 401 -12.90 7.00 -15.98
C ARG A 401 -11.97 5.82 -15.71
N GLN A 402 -10.70 6.08 -15.44
CA GLN A 402 -9.70 5.08 -15.05
C GLN A 402 -9.75 4.77 -13.54
N TRP A 403 -10.45 5.59 -12.76
CA TRP A 403 -10.78 5.33 -11.36
C TRP A 403 -12.29 5.33 -11.23
N LEU A 404 -12.85 4.20 -10.83
CA LEU A 404 -14.29 3.99 -10.68
C LEU A 404 -14.60 3.71 -9.21
N LYS A 405 -15.69 4.27 -8.70
CA LYS A 405 -16.20 3.96 -7.35
C LYS A 405 -17.50 3.18 -7.49
N VAL A 406 -17.57 2.05 -6.79
CA VAL A 406 -18.78 1.24 -6.63
C VAL A 406 -19.14 1.31 -5.16
N LYS A 407 -20.34 1.81 -4.83
CA LYS A 407 -20.78 1.95 -3.43
C LYS A 407 -21.72 0.80 -3.06
N THR A 408 -21.61 0.31 -1.83
CA THR A 408 -22.55 -0.71 -1.29
C THR A 408 -23.93 -0.14 -1.02
N ARG A 409 -24.02 1.19 -0.84
CA ARG A 409 -25.25 1.94 -0.60
C ARG A 409 -25.28 3.18 -1.48
N LEU A 410 -26.47 3.56 -1.95
CA LEU A 410 -26.63 4.83 -2.65
C LEU A 410 -26.50 5.97 -1.64
N THR A 411 -25.60 6.91 -1.95
CA THR A 411 -25.42 8.13 -1.17
C THR A 411 -25.42 9.36 -2.04
N GLN A 412 -26.06 10.43 -1.55
CA GLN A 412 -26.18 11.72 -2.21
C GLN A 412 -25.81 12.82 -1.21
N LYS A 413 -25.12 13.85 -1.68
CA LYS A 413 -24.93 15.07 -0.90
C LYS A 413 -26.13 15.99 -1.13
N GLY A 414 -26.64 16.60 -0.07
CA GLY A 414 -27.73 17.56 -0.13
C GLY A 414 -27.31 18.88 0.52
N VAL A 415 -27.78 19.98 -0.04
CA VAL A 415 -27.73 21.30 0.61
C VAL A 415 -29.00 21.44 1.44
N ILE A 416 -28.85 21.79 2.71
CA ILE A 416 -30.00 22.01 3.60
C ILE A 416 -30.60 23.37 3.26
N ALA A 417 -31.84 23.36 2.79
CA ALA A 417 -32.58 24.53 2.34
C ALA A 417 -33.66 24.98 3.34
N GLY A 418 -34.02 24.11 4.27
CA GLY A 418 -34.99 24.39 5.33
C GLY A 418 -35.12 23.20 6.27
N PHE A 419 -35.96 23.37 7.28
CA PHE A 419 -36.35 22.29 8.19
C PHE A 419 -37.82 22.40 8.54
N THR A 420 -38.49 21.26 8.73
CA THR A 420 -39.90 21.23 9.09
C THR A 420 -40.10 21.37 10.59
N GLU A 421 -41.28 21.80 11.00
CA GLU A 421 -41.70 21.73 12.41
C GLU A 421 -41.55 20.31 12.96
N PRO A 422 -41.18 20.17 14.26
CA PRO A 422 -41.11 18.87 14.91
C PRO A 422 -42.53 18.30 15.15
N GLY A 423 -42.70 17.01 14.89
CA GLY A 423 -43.92 16.27 15.25
C GLY A 423 -43.74 15.41 16.50
N GLY A 424 -44.81 15.25 17.29
CA GLY A 424 -44.82 14.42 18.50
C GLY A 424 -43.86 14.92 19.59
N GLY A 425 -43.17 14.01 20.28
CA GLY A 425 -42.20 14.35 21.34
C GLY A 425 -40.82 14.82 20.86
N ARG A 426 -40.63 15.00 19.54
CA ARG A 426 -39.35 15.44 18.96
C ARG A 426 -39.12 16.93 19.25
N LYS A 427 -37.87 17.32 19.49
CA LYS A 427 -37.46 18.73 19.67
C LYS A 427 -36.66 19.23 18.47
N TYR A 428 -36.59 20.55 18.30
CA TYR A 428 -35.86 21.29 17.27
C TYR A 428 -36.48 21.26 15.86
N PHE A 429 -36.49 20.12 15.18
CA PHE A 429 -37.08 20.01 13.83
C PHE A 429 -37.60 18.60 13.54
N GLY A 430 -38.53 18.49 12.59
CA GLY A 430 -39.07 17.22 12.11
C GLY A 430 -38.18 16.56 11.07
N SER A 431 -37.94 17.26 9.96
CA SER A 431 -37.14 16.79 8.81
C SER A 431 -36.29 17.92 8.23
N LEU A 432 -35.19 17.58 7.57
CA LEU A 432 -34.42 18.53 6.76
C LEU A 432 -34.95 18.54 5.32
N VAL A 433 -35.15 19.72 4.75
CA VAL A 433 -35.55 19.94 3.34
C VAL A 433 -34.27 20.15 2.52
N LEU A 434 -34.12 19.40 1.42
CA LEU A 434 -32.83 19.20 0.76
C LEU A 434 -32.88 19.60 -0.71
N GLY A 435 -31.79 20.20 -1.17
CA GLY A 435 -31.56 20.54 -2.57
C GLY A 435 -30.20 20.15 -3.11
N VAL A 436 -30.03 20.26 -4.41
CA VAL A 436 -28.73 20.24 -5.12
C VAL A 436 -28.68 21.42 -6.08
N PHE A 437 -27.49 21.89 -6.43
CA PHE A 437 -27.34 22.89 -7.46
C PHE A 437 -27.23 22.24 -8.84
N GLU A 438 -28.12 22.61 -9.76
CA GLU A 438 -28.06 22.27 -11.18
C GLU A 438 -28.15 23.59 -11.97
N ALA A 439 -27.16 23.87 -12.82
CA ALA A 439 -27.08 25.13 -13.58
C ALA A 439 -27.27 26.41 -12.71
N ASN A 440 -26.65 26.42 -11.51
CA ASN A 440 -26.77 27.46 -10.47
C ASN A 440 -28.18 27.65 -9.87
N GLU A 441 -29.16 26.81 -10.19
CA GLU A 441 -30.46 26.78 -9.52
C GLU A 441 -30.48 25.68 -8.45
N LEU A 442 -31.07 26.00 -7.29
CA LEU A 442 -31.29 25.01 -6.23
C LEU A 442 -32.53 24.17 -6.60
N VAL A 443 -32.30 22.89 -6.86
CA VAL A 443 -33.32 21.89 -7.23
C VAL A 443 -33.65 21.02 -6.03
N TYR A 444 -34.94 20.89 -5.71
CA TYR A 444 -35.42 20.05 -4.63
C TYR A 444 -35.14 18.56 -4.90
N ILE A 445 -34.65 17.84 -3.89
CA ILE A 445 -34.33 16.40 -3.99
C ILE A 445 -35.00 15.54 -2.91
N GLY A 446 -35.94 16.11 -2.15
CA GLY A 446 -36.64 15.44 -1.08
C GLY A 446 -36.32 16.02 0.31
N HIS A 447 -36.86 15.36 1.33
CA HIS A 447 -36.63 15.72 2.73
C HIS A 447 -36.31 14.46 3.55
N SER A 448 -35.51 14.60 4.60
CA SER A 448 -35.11 13.49 5.47
C SER A 448 -35.49 13.75 6.92
N GLY A 449 -36.34 12.87 7.47
CA GLY A 449 -36.77 12.90 8.88
C GLY A 449 -36.13 11.83 9.77
N GLY A 450 -35.23 11.00 9.22
CA GLY A 450 -34.56 9.90 9.90
C GLY A 450 -33.03 10.08 9.94
N GLY A 451 -32.35 9.36 10.84
CA GLY A 451 -30.90 9.41 10.99
C GLY A 451 -30.38 10.42 12.02
N PHE A 452 -31.27 11.03 12.82
CA PHE A 452 -30.90 12.02 13.83
C PHE A 452 -31.05 11.46 15.25
N GLY A 453 -29.96 11.47 16.01
CA GLY A 453 -30.02 11.36 17.47
C GLY A 453 -30.36 12.71 18.13
N ALA A 454 -30.74 12.71 19.42
CA ALA A 454 -31.12 13.92 20.14
C ALA A 454 -30.03 15.02 20.10
N LYS A 455 -28.77 14.64 20.22
CA LYS A 455 -27.62 15.57 20.09
C LYS A 455 -27.50 16.14 18.67
N ALA A 456 -27.70 15.31 17.64
CA ALA A 456 -27.59 15.74 16.25
C ALA A 456 -28.69 16.75 15.89
N LEU A 457 -29.94 16.51 16.33
CA LEU A 457 -31.05 17.46 16.16
C LEU A 457 -30.69 18.84 16.71
N ARG A 458 -30.21 18.89 17.96
CA ARG A 458 -29.78 20.14 18.60
C ARG A 458 -28.66 20.84 17.83
N THR A 459 -27.56 20.12 17.55
CA THR A 459 -26.38 20.71 16.91
C THR A 459 -26.66 21.20 15.49
N ILE A 460 -27.46 20.47 14.73
CA ILE A 460 -27.85 20.88 13.37
C ILE A 460 -28.75 22.12 13.45
N TYR A 461 -29.73 22.13 14.35
CA TYR A 461 -30.61 23.27 14.55
C TYR A 461 -29.83 24.54 14.94
N GLU A 462 -28.89 24.44 15.89
CA GLU A 462 -28.04 25.57 16.31
C GLU A 462 -27.22 26.15 15.13
N LYS A 463 -26.81 25.32 14.16
CA LYS A 463 -26.13 25.77 12.95
C LYS A 463 -27.07 26.39 11.91
N LEU A 464 -28.31 25.92 11.83
CA LEU A 464 -29.32 26.38 10.87
C LEU A 464 -30.03 27.66 11.34
N TYR A 465 -30.20 27.83 12.64
CA TYR A 465 -30.88 28.98 13.25
C TYR A 465 -30.35 30.36 12.76
N PRO A 466 -29.03 30.63 12.72
CA PRO A 466 -28.52 31.91 12.21
C PRO A 466 -28.71 32.08 10.69
N LEU A 467 -29.11 31.04 9.96
CA LEU A 467 -29.31 31.06 8.51
C LEU A 467 -30.79 31.20 8.13
N ILE A 468 -31.71 31.33 9.09
CA ILE A 468 -33.15 31.44 8.82
C ILE A 468 -33.43 32.63 7.90
N ARG A 469 -34.28 32.39 6.90
CA ARG A 469 -34.77 33.40 5.95
C ARG A 469 -36.27 33.29 5.78
N LYS A 470 -36.90 34.38 5.32
CA LYS A 470 -38.36 34.43 5.11
C LYS A 470 -38.82 33.65 3.88
N GLU A 471 -38.12 33.83 2.77
CA GLU A 471 -38.53 33.29 1.47
C GLU A 471 -37.94 31.91 1.19
N CYS A 472 -38.68 31.09 0.45
CA CYS A 472 -38.21 29.80 -0.05
C CYS A 472 -36.96 29.99 -0.94
N PRO A 473 -35.88 29.22 -0.74
CA PRO A 473 -34.69 29.29 -1.59
C PRO A 473 -34.83 28.50 -2.90
N PHE A 474 -35.89 27.70 -3.06
CA PHE A 474 -36.20 26.99 -4.31
C PHE A 474 -36.99 27.88 -5.26
N LYS A 475 -36.85 27.63 -6.56
CA LYS A 475 -37.62 28.32 -7.61
C LYS A 475 -39.12 28.04 -7.51
N THR A 476 -39.46 26.81 -7.13
CA THR A 476 -40.82 26.36 -6.85
C THR A 476 -40.83 25.79 -5.46
N GLU A 477 -41.76 26.25 -4.62
CA GLU A 477 -41.89 25.78 -3.26
C GLU A 477 -42.29 24.29 -3.26
N PRO A 478 -41.48 23.41 -2.66
CA PRO A 478 -41.75 21.98 -2.67
C PRO A 478 -42.85 21.63 -1.64
N GLU A 479 -43.67 20.64 -1.97
CA GLU A 479 -44.58 20.05 -0.99
C GLU A 479 -43.80 19.26 0.08
N THR A 480 -44.03 19.60 1.35
CA THR A 480 -43.39 18.95 2.50
C THR A 480 -44.43 18.36 3.44
N ASN A 481 -43.97 17.49 4.33
CA ASN A 481 -44.84 16.78 5.28
C ASN A 481 -45.28 17.61 6.50
N ALA A 482 -44.76 18.82 6.66
CA ALA A 482 -45.09 19.78 7.73
C ALA A 482 -44.62 21.19 7.33
N PRO A 483 -45.10 22.26 7.99
CA PRO A 483 -44.66 23.63 7.74
C PRO A 483 -43.13 23.77 7.84
N VAL A 484 -42.54 24.58 6.95
CA VAL A 484 -41.10 24.70 6.77
C VAL A 484 -40.60 26.06 7.27
N THR A 485 -39.52 26.03 8.04
CA THR A 485 -38.66 27.21 8.24
C THR A 485 -37.53 27.16 7.22
N TRP A 486 -37.49 28.16 6.33
CA TRP A 486 -36.48 28.27 5.29
C TRP A 486 -35.15 28.77 5.83
N VAL A 487 -34.05 28.27 5.26
CA VAL A 487 -32.69 28.73 5.59
C VAL A 487 -31.90 29.09 4.34
N LYS A 488 -30.84 29.88 4.52
CA LYS A 488 -29.84 30.12 3.47
C LYS A 488 -29.14 28.80 3.13
N PRO A 489 -29.12 28.39 1.84
CA PRO A 489 -28.62 27.07 1.42
C PRO A 489 -27.09 27.00 1.42
N GLU A 490 -26.48 26.94 2.61
CA GLU A 490 -25.02 26.93 2.80
C GLU A 490 -24.49 25.63 3.38
N ILE A 491 -25.29 24.95 4.22
CA ILE A 491 -24.85 23.76 4.93
C ILE A 491 -25.07 22.52 4.07
N VAL A 492 -24.01 21.75 3.87
CA VAL A 492 -24.05 20.49 3.13
C VAL A 492 -24.14 19.30 4.08
N CYS A 493 -24.99 18.34 3.75
CA CYS A 493 -25.07 17.04 4.39
C CYS A 493 -24.92 15.90 3.37
N GLU A 494 -24.75 14.69 3.88
CA GLU A 494 -24.76 13.45 3.13
C GLU A 494 -25.90 12.56 3.62
N LEU A 495 -26.55 11.89 2.66
CA LEU A 495 -27.71 11.05 2.87
C LEU A 495 -27.48 9.69 2.23
N THR A 496 -27.99 8.64 2.87
CA THR A 496 -28.24 7.34 2.24
C THR A 496 -29.69 7.28 1.78
N PHE A 497 -29.96 6.56 0.70
CA PHE A 497 -31.33 6.46 0.16
C PHE A 497 -31.52 5.15 -0.63
N ALA A 498 -32.77 4.77 -0.88
CA ALA A 498 -33.12 3.51 -1.54
C ALA A 498 -33.12 3.61 -3.08
N GLY A 499 -33.28 4.81 -3.64
CA GLY A 499 -33.31 5.05 -5.08
C GLY A 499 -33.95 6.40 -5.42
N TRP A 500 -33.98 6.76 -6.70
CA TRP A 500 -34.62 7.99 -7.18
C TRP A 500 -36.03 7.70 -7.71
N THR A 501 -36.97 8.63 -7.52
CA THR A 501 -38.25 8.66 -8.25
C THR A 501 -38.06 9.22 -9.66
N GLY A 502 -39.09 9.09 -10.53
CA GLY A 502 -39.07 9.70 -11.87
C GLY A 502 -38.89 11.22 -11.83
N ASP A 503 -39.45 11.87 -10.80
CA ASP A 503 -39.36 13.32 -10.58
C ASP A 503 -38.04 13.75 -9.91
N GLY A 504 -37.10 12.82 -9.74
CA GLY A 504 -35.78 13.12 -9.18
C GLY A 504 -35.78 13.37 -7.67
N ILE A 505 -36.72 12.77 -6.93
CA ILE A 505 -36.77 12.79 -5.46
C ILE A 505 -36.15 11.52 -4.87
N MET A 506 -35.41 11.63 -3.78
CA MET A 506 -34.85 10.46 -3.08
C MET A 506 -35.97 9.66 -2.39
N ARG A 507 -35.95 8.33 -2.56
CA ARG A 507 -36.79 7.38 -1.81
C ARG A 507 -36.13 7.01 -0.50
N GLN A 508 -36.86 7.14 0.61
CA GLN A 508 -36.40 6.80 1.97
C GLN A 508 -35.04 7.42 2.33
N PRO A 509 -34.82 8.74 2.15
CA PRO A 509 -33.56 9.37 2.48
C PRO A 509 -33.34 9.39 4.00
N VAL A 510 -32.18 8.93 4.44
CA VAL A 510 -31.76 8.94 5.84
C VAL A 510 -30.53 9.81 5.96
N PHE A 511 -30.59 10.80 6.86
CA PHE A 511 -29.44 11.65 7.16
C PHE A 511 -28.29 10.78 7.65
N SER A 512 -27.12 10.98 7.06
CA SER A 512 -25.89 10.32 7.48
C SER A 512 -25.00 11.26 8.29
N ARG A 513 -24.65 12.43 7.73
CA ARG A 513 -23.67 13.35 8.35
C ARG A 513 -23.68 14.75 7.72
N LEU A 514 -23.11 15.73 8.42
CA LEU A 514 -22.72 17.02 7.83
C LEU A 514 -21.40 16.91 7.07
N ARG A 515 -21.25 17.71 6.00
CA ARG A 515 -20.07 17.77 5.12
C ARG A 515 -19.44 19.16 5.18
N GLU A 516 -18.65 19.39 6.23
CA GLU A 516 -17.94 20.66 6.44
C GLU A 516 -16.77 20.86 5.45
N ASP A 517 -16.37 19.80 4.76
CA ASP A 517 -15.35 19.82 3.70
C ASP A 517 -15.92 20.25 2.33
N LYS A 518 -17.18 20.65 2.26
CA LYS A 518 -17.92 20.90 1.02
C LYS A 518 -18.62 22.26 1.04
N THR A 519 -18.55 22.97 -0.08
CA THR A 519 -19.35 24.17 -0.32
C THR A 519 -20.67 23.78 -1.00
N ALA A 520 -21.73 24.56 -0.76
CA ALA A 520 -23.06 24.26 -1.29
C ALA A 520 -23.10 24.16 -2.83
N HIS A 521 -22.43 25.06 -3.54
CA HIS A 521 -22.40 25.09 -5.01
C HIS A 521 -21.65 23.90 -5.64
N GLU A 522 -20.84 23.17 -4.87
CA GLU A 522 -20.21 21.92 -5.35
C GLU A 522 -21.17 20.71 -5.32
N VAL A 523 -22.35 20.86 -4.73
CA VAL A 523 -23.30 19.78 -4.51
C VAL A 523 -24.21 19.63 -5.72
N VAL A 524 -23.85 18.71 -6.60
CA VAL A 524 -24.64 18.31 -7.77
C VAL A 524 -25.21 16.89 -7.58
N ARG A 525 -26.23 16.53 -8.36
CA ARG A 525 -26.78 15.16 -8.37
C ARG A 525 -25.72 14.16 -8.84
N GLU A 526 -25.42 13.14 -8.04
CA GLU A 526 -24.50 12.06 -8.42
C GLU A 526 -25.22 11.08 -9.35
N LYS A 527 -24.95 11.16 -10.67
CA LYS A 527 -25.48 10.21 -11.67
C LYS A 527 -24.45 9.10 -11.93
N PRO A 528 -24.80 7.81 -11.81
CA PRO A 528 -23.90 6.72 -12.18
C PRO A 528 -23.69 6.72 -13.70
N SER A 529 -22.45 6.48 -14.13
CA SER A 529 -22.14 6.18 -15.54
C SER A 529 -22.34 4.69 -15.79
N SER A 530 -22.88 4.33 -16.95
CA SER A 530 -22.83 2.97 -17.48
C SER A 530 -21.37 2.55 -17.70
N HIS A 531 -21.04 1.32 -17.29
CA HIS A 531 -19.72 0.73 -17.50
C HIS A 531 -19.54 0.27 -18.95
N HIS A 532 -20.58 -0.29 -19.59
CA HIS A 532 -20.49 -0.84 -20.95
C HIS A 532 -20.41 0.22 -22.08
N SER A 533 -20.44 1.50 -21.72
CA SER A 533 -20.30 2.63 -22.66
C SER A 533 -18.87 3.19 -22.64
N LEU A 534 -17.91 2.37 -22.22
CA LEU A 534 -16.50 2.72 -22.12
C LEU A 534 -15.78 2.18 -23.37
N PRO A 535 -15.12 3.04 -24.16
CA PRO A 535 -14.29 2.59 -25.27
C PRO A 535 -13.07 1.79 -24.78
#